data_AF-A0A101GLH6-F1
#
_entry.id   AF-A0A101GLH6-F1
#
_cell.length_a   1.000
_cell.length_b   1.000
_cell.length_c   1.000
_cell.angle_alpha   90.00
_cell.angle_beta   90.00
_cell.angle_gamma   90.00
#
_symmetry.space_group_name_H-M   'P 1'
#
loop_
_entity.id
_entity.type
_entity.pdbx_description
1 polymer ?
#
loop_
_entity_poly.entity_id
_entity_poly.type
_entity_poly.pdbx_seq_one_letter_code
_entity_poly.pdbx_strand_id
1 'polypeptide(L)' 'MFGRNISTDDLFLAIRTGEIIESYPDDEPCPSALMLGFIGDHAYHVVLGICDDHLRVITAYMPDDEHWIDARTRREKK' A
#
# COMPACT_ATOMS: atom_id res chain seq x y z
N MET A 1 6.54 -3.64 12.09
CA MET A 1 5.42 -3.89 13.03
C MET A 1 4.15 -3.94 12.20
N PHE A 2 3.62 -5.12 11.91
CA PHE A 2 2.30 -5.25 11.28
C PHE A 2 1.26 -4.70 12.26
N GLY A 3 0.53 -3.67 11.86
CA GLY A 3 -0.62 -3.18 12.62
C GLY A 3 -1.49 -4.39 12.99
N ARG A 4 -1.72 -4.58 14.29
CA ARG A 4 -2.28 -5.80 14.90
C ARG A 4 -3.74 -6.03 14.49
N ASN A 5 -4.04 -6.38 13.22
CA ASN A 5 -5.27 -7.10 12.83
C ASN A 5 -5.40 -7.45 11.33
N ILE A 6 -4.37 -7.33 10.50
CA ILE A 6 -4.50 -7.70 9.08
C ILE A 6 -4.07 -9.16 8.92
N SER A 7 -5.01 -10.03 8.54
CA SER A 7 -4.67 -11.41 8.16
C SER A 7 -3.88 -11.42 6.85
N THR A 8 -3.09 -12.47 6.63
CA THR A 8 -2.42 -12.68 5.34
C THR A 8 -3.43 -12.75 4.19
N ASP A 9 -4.60 -13.38 4.40
CA ASP A 9 -5.68 -13.44 3.42
C ASP A 9 -6.26 -12.06 3.09
N ASP A 10 -6.48 -11.23 4.11
CA ASP A 10 -6.99 -9.86 3.92
C ASP A 10 -5.99 -9.01 3.15
N LEU A 11 -4.69 -9.15 3.46
CA LEU A 11 -3.63 -8.47 2.73
C LEU A 11 -3.57 -8.94 1.28
N PHE A 12 -3.67 -10.25 1.03
CA PHE A 12 -3.73 -10.80 -0.33
C PHE A 12 -4.94 -10.28 -1.10
N LEU A 13 -6.10 -10.18 -0.46
CA LEU A 13 -7.29 -9.63 -1.06
C LEU A 13 -7.08 -8.15 -1.42
N ALA A 14 -6.59 -7.36 -0.47
CA ALA A 14 -6.31 -5.95 -0.63
C ALA A 14 -5.31 -5.67 -1.76
N ILE A 15 -4.27 -6.51 -1.90
CA ILE A 15 -3.31 -6.41 -3.01
C ILE A 15 -3.96 -6.82 -4.34
N ARG A 16 -4.75 -7.90 -4.34
CA ARG A 16 -5.36 -8.44 -5.57
C ARG A 16 -6.45 -7.52 -6.15
N THR A 17 -7.21 -6.85 -5.29
CA THR A 17 -8.27 -5.91 -5.70
C THR A 17 -7.84 -4.45 -5.60
N GLY A 18 -6.66 -4.20 -5.08
CA GLY A 18 -6.12 -2.86 -4.87
C GLY A 18 -5.64 -2.23 -6.17
N GLU A 19 -5.43 -0.93 -6.10
CA GLU A 19 -4.95 -0.11 -7.21
C GLU A 19 -3.60 0.50 -6.84
N ILE A 20 -2.65 0.52 -7.77
CA ILE A 20 -1.40 1.25 -7.61
C ILE A 20 -1.70 2.75 -7.75
N ILE A 21 -1.48 3.51 -6.67
CA ILE A 21 -1.74 4.95 -6.61
C ILE A 21 -0.45 5.77 -6.75
N GLU A 22 0.69 5.20 -6.35
CA GLU A 22 2.02 5.78 -6.57
C GLU A 22 2.99 4.67 -7.00
N SER A 23 3.90 4.98 -7.92
CA SER A 23 4.95 4.06 -8.39
C SER A 23 6.31 4.72 -8.22
N TYR A 24 7.24 3.96 -7.67
CA TYR A 24 8.59 4.38 -7.35
C TYR A 24 9.58 3.44 -8.05
N PRO A 25 9.73 3.57 -9.39
CA PRO A 25 10.59 2.69 -10.18
C PRO A 25 12.08 2.85 -9.83
N ASP A 26 12.46 3.99 -9.25
CA ASP A 26 13.84 4.32 -8.88
C ASP A 26 14.24 3.81 -7.48
N ASP A 27 13.34 3.15 -6.75
CA ASP A 27 13.65 2.58 -5.43
C ASP A 27 14.61 1.37 -5.57
N GLU A 28 15.57 1.28 -4.64
CA GLU A 28 16.50 0.15 -4.55
C GLU A 28 16.18 -0.72 -3.32
N PRO A 29 16.36 -2.06 -3.40
CA PRO A 29 16.98 -2.83 -4.48
C PRO A 29 16.04 -3.23 -5.65
N CYS A 30 14.74 -2.96 -5.53
CA CYS A 30 13.74 -3.24 -6.54
C CYS A 30 12.74 -2.08 -6.61
N PRO A 31 12.15 -1.80 -7.78
CA PRO A 31 11.04 -0.87 -7.93
C PRO A 31 9.99 -1.07 -6.84
N SER A 32 9.48 0.01 -6.26
CA SER A 32 8.41 -0.07 -5.28
C SER A 32 7.13 0.58 -5.79
N ALA A 33 5.99 0.18 -5.23
CA ALA A 33 4.69 0.72 -5.55
C ALA A 33 3.85 0.85 -4.29
N LEU A 34 3.13 1.96 -4.17
CA LEU A 34 2.09 2.13 -3.16
C LEU A 34 0.76 1.71 -3.77
N MET A 35 0.14 0.69 -3.19
CA MET A 35 -1.22 0.28 -3.50
C MET A 35 -2.21 0.79 -2.46
N LEU A 36 -3.37 1.20 -2.94
CA LEU A 36 -4.59 1.37 -2.17
C LEU A 36 -5.46 0.13 -2.33
N GLY A 37 -5.60 -0.63 -1.25
CA GLY A 37 -6.53 -1.75 -1.15
C GLY A 37 -7.65 -1.47 -0.14
N PHE A 38 -8.70 -2.28 -0.18
CA PHE A 38 -9.81 -2.20 0.76
C PHE A 38 -10.02 -3.56 1.43
N ILE A 39 -10.13 -3.59 2.75
CA ILE A 39 -10.50 -4.77 3.53
C ILE A 39 -11.80 -4.44 4.25
N GLY A 40 -12.91 -5.00 3.74
CA GLY A 40 -14.24 -4.54 4.13
C GLY A 40 -14.44 -3.08 3.72
N ASP A 41 -14.88 -2.25 4.68
CA ASP A 41 -15.09 -0.81 4.48
C ASP A 41 -13.84 0.06 4.76
N HIS A 42 -12.70 -0.55 5.12
CA HIS A 42 -11.50 0.20 5.49
C HIS A 42 -10.48 0.21 4.37
N ALA A 43 -9.96 1.40 4.08
CA ALA A 43 -8.85 1.61 3.16
C ALA A 43 -7.51 1.23 3.81
N TYR A 44 -6.62 0.63 3.01
CA TYR A 44 -5.27 0.26 3.41
C TYR A 44 -4.26 0.62 2.33
N HIS A 45 -3.17 1.19 2.78
CA HIS A 45 -1.97 1.44 2.01
C HIS A 45 -0.97 0.33 2.18
N VAL A 46 -0.61 -0.30 1.07
CA VAL A 46 0.35 -1.39 1.03
C VAL A 46 1.50 -0.97 0.13
N VAL A 47 2.69 -0.87 0.70
CA VAL A 47 3.91 -0.63 -0.07
C VAL A 47 4.52 -1.98 -0.44
N LEU A 48 4.67 -2.20 -1.74
CA LEU A 48 5.20 -3.43 -2.32
C LEU A 48 6.51 -3.12 -3.03
N GLY A 49 7.54 -3.90 -2.74
CA GLY A 49 8.71 -4.03 -3.59
C GLY A 49 8.43 -5.07 -4.67
N ILE A 50 8.53 -4.67 -5.93
CA ILE A 50 8.30 -5.48 -7.12
C ILE A 50 9.67 -5.92 -7.63
N CYS A 51 10.13 -7.09 -7.18
CA CYS A 51 11.35 -7.71 -7.68
C CYS A 51 11.02 -8.70 -8.82
N ASP A 52 12.02 -9.07 -9.62
CA ASP A 52 11.82 -9.96 -10.77
C ASP A 52 11.27 -11.35 -10.40
N ASP A 53 11.63 -11.88 -9.23
CA ASP A 53 11.29 -13.24 -8.79
C ASP A 53 10.21 -13.28 -7.69
N HIS A 54 9.97 -12.17 -7.00
CA HIS A 54 9.01 -12.10 -5.90
C HIS A 54 8.46 -10.70 -5.65
N LEU A 55 7.29 -10.64 -5.01
CA LEU A 55 6.76 -9.41 -4.42
C LEU A 55 7.08 -9.39 -2.92
N ARG A 56 7.58 -8.25 -2.45
CA ARG A 56 7.88 -8.03 -1.04
C ARG A 56 6.95 -6.99 -0.46
N VAL A 57 6.15 -7.37 0.54
CA VAL A 57 5.39 -6.39 1.33
C VAL A 57 6.37 -5.67 2.25
N ILE A 58 6.60 -4.38 1.99
CA ILE A 58 7.49 -3.52 2.78
C ILE A 58 6.74 -3.04 4.02
N THR A 59 5.54 -2.47 3.82
CA THR A 59 4.67 -2.02 4.91
C THR A 59 3.21 -2.04 4.50
N ALA A 60 2.32 -2.15 5.48
CA ALA A 60 0.88 -1.99 5.32
C ALA A 60 0.32 -1.14 6.47
N TYR A 61 -0.42 -0.08 6.14
CA TYR A 61 -0.97 0.86 7.12
C TYR A 61 -2.31 1.43 6.64
N MET A 62 -3.12 1.98 7.55
CA MET A 62 -4.33 2.70 7.16
C MET A 62 -3.94 4.15 6.81
N PRO A 63 -4.39 4.69 5.66
CA PRO A 63 -4.18 6.10 5.35
C PRO A 63 -4.90 6.98 6.37
N ASP A 64 -4.26 8.07 6.75
CA ASP A 64 -4.85 9.10 7.60
C ASP A 64 -5.35 10.29 6.77
N ASP A 65 -6.43 10.91 7.24
CA ASP A 65 -7.07 12.04 6.54
C ASP A 65 -6.24 13.34 6.59
N GLU A 66 -5.21 13.41 7.45
CA GLU A 66 -4.31 14.56 7.57
C GLU A 66 -3.31 14.61 6.41
N HIS A 67 -2.87 13.45 5.92
CA HIS A 67 -1.90 13.32 4.82
C HIS A 67 -2.54 12.88 3.50
N TRP A 68 -3.76 12.34 3.51
CA TRP A 68 -4.42 11.81 2.31
C TRP A 68 -5.79 12.44 2.06
N ILE A 69 -6.17 12.50 0.79
CA ILE A 69 -7.51 12.86 0.31
C ILE A 69 -8.10 11.61 -0.31
N ASP A 70 -9.27 11.19 0.18
CA ASP A 70 -10.00 9.99 -0.26
C ASP A 70 -9.12 8.71 -0.22
N ALA A 71 -8.19 8.63 0.74
CA ALA A 71 -7.20 7.56 0.84
C ALA A 71 -6.31 7.34 -0.41
N ARG A 72 -6.35 8.24 -1.40
CA ARG A 72 -5.74 8.04 -2.72
C ARG A 72 -4.69 9.09 -3.06
N THR A 73 -5.01 10.35 -2.80
CA THR A 73 -4.16 11.47 -3.21
C THR A 73 -3.43 12.03 -2.02
N ARG A 74 -2.10 12.05 -2.06
CA ARG A 74 -1.29 12.64 -0.99
C ARG A 74 -1.50 14.15 -0.97
N ARG A 75 -1.77 14.70 0.21
CA ARG A 75 -1.82 16.15 0.42
C ARG A 75 -0.39 16.69 0.29
N GLU A 76 -0.15 17.53 -0.71
CA GLU A 76 1.11 18.27 -0.77
C GLU A 76 1.18 19.20 0.45
N LYS A 77 2.21 19.02 1.28
CA LYS A 77 2.52 20.00 2.34
C LYS A 77 2.94 21.29 1.64
N LYS A 78 2.06 22.29 1.65
CA LYS A 78 2.41 23.68 1.35
C LYS A 78 3.31 24.25 2.44
#